data_AF-A0A2V9N571-F1
#
_entry.id   AF-A0A2V9N571-F1
#
_cell.length_a   1.000
_cell.length_b   1.000
_cell.length_c   1.000
_cell.angle_alpha   90.00
_cell.angle_beta   90.00
_cell.angle_gamma   90.00
#
_symmetry.space_group_name_H-M   'P 1'
#
loop_
_entity.id
_entity.type
_entity.pdbx_description
1 polymer ?
#
loop_
_entity_poly.entity_id
_entity_poly.type
_entity_poly.pdbx_seq_one_letter_code
_entity_poly.pdbx_strand_id
1 'polypeptide(L)'
;MTIAELKEKNITELTKIARTLDLPGASGMRKQDLIFKILQAQSEKEGHIFAEGVLEILPDGYGFLRSPDYNYLPGPDDIYVSPSQIRKFDLKTGDTISGQVRPPHEGEKYFALVKIEAVNFESPEEARNKILFDNLTPLYPQERIKLETVRENLSARVMDLLTPLGKGQRGLIVSPPRAGKTMLLQNVANSITMNHPEVVLMVLLIDERPEEVTDMQRSVKGEVISSTFDEPAARHVQVAEMVIEKAKRLVEHKRDVVILLDSITRLARAYNTIVPPSGKVLSGGVDSNALQRPKRFFGSARNIEEGGSLTIIATALIDTGSRMDDVIFEEFKGTGNSEIILDRKLVDKRTFPAIDIQRSGTRKEELLIPKDDLARIWVLRKVLNPLSPVEAMELLIERLAKAQTNGEFLAKMSQL
;
A
#
# COMPACT_ATOMS: atom_id res chain seq x y z
N MET A 1 24.80 -13.25 -17.03
CA MET A 1 24.74 -11.78 -17.26
C MET A 1 24.42 -11.14 -15.92
N THR A 2 24.96 -9.95 -15.65
CA THR A 2 24.70 -9.26 -14.37
C THR A 2 23.39 -8.46 -14.44
N ILE A 3 22.80 -8.12 -13.28
CA ILE A 3 21.59 -7.27 -13.24
C ILE A 3 21.84 -5.88 -13.85
N ALA A 4 23.04 -5.32 -13.69
CA ALA A 4 23.44 -4.05 -14.27
C ALA A 4 23.38 -4.10 -15.81
N GLU A 5 23.98 -5.12 -16.42
CA GLU A 5 23.94 -5.36 -17.87
C GLU A 5 22.50 -5.54 -18.40
N LEU A 6 21.62 -6.18 -17.62
CA LEU A 6 20.23 -6.40 -18.00
C LEU A 6 19.40 -5.10 -17.88
N LYS A 7 19.70 -4.23 -16.90
CA LYS A 7 19.03 -2.94 -16.76
C LYS A 7 19.32 -1.98 -17.90
N GLU A 8 20.54 -1.99 -18.45
CA GLU A 8 20.92 -1.14 -19.59
C GLU A 8 20.20 -1.54 -20.89
N LYS A 9 19.76 -2.80 -21.01
CA LYS A 9 19.07 -3.29 -22.20
C LYS A 9 17.66 -2.76 -22.32
N ASN A 10 17.22 -2.56 -23.56
CA ASN A 10 15.82 -2.20 -23.83
C ASN A 10 14.90 -3.43 -23.71
N ILE A 11 13.59 -3.19 -23.62
CA ILE A 11 12.60 -4.28 -23.45
C ILE A 11 12.70 -5.31 -24.58
N THR A 12 12.98 -4.88 -25.81
CA THR A 12 13.07 -5.74 -27.00
C THR A 12 14.27 -6.69 -26.91
N GLU A 13 15.42 -6.20 -26.43
CA GLU A 13 16.61 -7.01 -26.18
C GLU A 13 16.39 -8.01 -25.05
N LEU A 14 15.76 -7.58 -23.96
CA LEU A 14 15.40 -8.47 -22.86
C LEU A 14 14.45 -9.57 -23.31
N THR A 15 13.44 -9.26 -24.13
CA THR A 15 12.55 -10.28 -24.69
C THR A 15 13.30 -11.25 -25.61
N LYS A 16 14.30 -10.80 -26.37
CA LYS A 16 15.16 -11.69 -27.16
C LYS A 16 15.95 -12.65 -26.27
N ILE A 17 16.56 -12.13 -25.20
CA ILE A 17 17.28 -12.96 -24.21
C ILE A 17 16.33 -13.96 -23.56
N ALA A 18 15.14 -13.54 -23.16
CA ALA A 18 14.14 -14.41 -22.56
C ALA A 18 13.69 -15.55 -23.50
N ARG A 19 13.58 -15.27 -24.82
CA ARG A 19 13.32 -16.31 -25.83
C ARG A 19 14.45 -17.32 -25.94
N THR A 20 15.72 -16.90 -25.85
CA THR A 20 16.86 -17.84 -25.83
C THR A 20 16.94 -18.69 -24.57
N LEU A 21 16.22 -18.29 -23.51
CA LEU A 21 16.09 -19.02 -22.26
C LEU A 21 14.77 -19.80 -22.16
N ASP A 22 13.98 -19.86 -23.25
CA ASP A 22 12.68 -20.54 -23.31
C ASP A 22 11.66 -20.07 -22.24
N LEU A 23 11.69 -18.79 -21.87
CA LEU A 23 10.78 -18.22 -20.87
C LEU A 23 9.40 -17.91 -21.49
N PRO A 24 8.31 -18.60 -21.06
CA PRO A 24 6.97 -18.33 -21.56
C PRO A 24 6.41 -16.99 -21.05
N GLY A 25 5.62 -16.29 -21.87
CA GLY A 25 4.94 -15.05 -21.47
C GLY A 25 5.82 -13.80 -21.35
N ALA A 26 7.09 -13.87 -21.77
CA ALA A 26 8.08 -12.78 -21.64
C ALA A 26 7.64 -11.43 -22.26
N SER A 27 6.74 -11.42 -23.24
CA SER A 27 6.25 -10.21 -23.91
C SER A 27 5.25 -9.40 -23.09
N GLY A 28 4.57 -10.01 -22.11
CA GLY A 28 3.58 -9.33 -21.25
C GLY A 28 4.12 -8.87 -19.90
N MET A 29 5.38 -9.20 -19.59
CA MET A 29 6.01 -8.91 -18.30
C MET A 29 6.53 -7.48 -18.24
N ARG A 30 6.53 -6.89 -17.05
CA ARG A 30 7.23 -5.62 -16.82
C ARG A 30 8.73 -5.84 -16.95
N LYS A 31 9.47 -4.78 -17.28
CA LYS A 31 10.93 -4.86 -17.46
C LYS A 31 11.62 -5.48 -16.23
N GLN A 32 11.20 -5.14 -15.02
CA GLN A 32 11.79 -5.66 -13.78
C GLN A 32 11.53 -7.17 -13.60
N ASP A 33 10.27 -7.59 -13.74
CA ASP A 33 9.88 -9.00 -13.66
C ASP A 33 10.61 -9.85 -14.71
N LEU A 34 10.79 -9.29 -15.91
CA LEU A 34 11.50 -9.95 -17.01
C LEU A 34 12.99 -10.12 -16.69
N ILE A 35 13.64 -9.08 -16.16
CA ILE A 35 15.05 -9.15 -15.70
C ILE A 35 15.20 -10.23 -14.63
N PHE A 36 14.30 -10.26 -13.66
CA PHE A 36 14.29 -11.27 -12.61
C PHE A 36 14.18 -12.68 -13.18
N LYS A 37 13.22 -12.92 -14.09
CA LYS A 37 13.05 -14.24 -14.73
C LYS A 37 14.25 -14.66 -15.56
N ILE A 38 14.94 -13.72 -16.19
CA ILE A 38 16.19 -13.98 -16.92
C ILE A 38 17.30 -14.41 -15.93
N LEU A 39 17.48 -13.71 -14.81
CA LEU A 39 18.47 -14.06 -13.79
C LEU A 39 18.20 -15.44 -13.20
N GLN A 40 16.93 -15.72 -12.87
CA GLN A 40 16.49 -17.02 -12.37
C GLN A 40 16.86 -18.14 -13.38
N ALA A 41 16.45 -18.02 -14.63
CA ALA A 41 16.71 -19.04 -15.65
C ALA A 41 18.21 -19.21 -15.97
N GLN A 42 19.02 -18.15 -15.87
CA GLN A 42 20.48 -18.26 -16.00
C GLN A 42 21.09 -19.07 -14.86
N SER A 43 20.71 -18.75 -13.62
CA SER A 43 21.19 -19.46 -12.43
C SER A 43 20.78 -20.94 -12.45
N GLU A 44 19.54 -21.24 -12.84
CA GLU A 44 19.04 -22.62 -12.96
C GLU A 44 19.78 -23.42 -14.04
N LYS A 45 20.12 -22.79 -15.18
CA LYS A 45 20.95 -23.42 -16.23
C LYS A 45 22.37 -23.73 -15.76
N GLU A 46 22.91 -22.95 -14.84
CA GLU A 46 24.21 -23.20 -14.20
C GLU A 46 24.14 -24.24 -13.06
N GLY A 47 22.95 -24.79 -12.79
CA GLY A 47 22.72 -25.80 -11.75
C GLY A 47 22.58 -25.22 -10.33
N HIS A 48 22.41 -23.91 -10.21
CA HIS A 48 22.23 -23.22 -8.94
C HIS A 48 20.75 -22.96 -8.65
N ILE A 49 20.34 -23.15 -7.41
CA ILE A 49 18.99 -22.76 -6.96
C ILE A 49 18.96 -21.24 -6.80
N PHE A 50 17.92 -20.60 -7.32
CA PHE A 50 17.72 -19.15 -7.22
C PHE A 50 16.46 -18.86 -6.45
N ALA A 51 16.50 -17.89 -5.54
CA ALA A 51 15.34 -17.53 -4.74
C ALA A 51 15.28 -16.03 -4.46
N GLU A 52 14.08 -15.59 -4.07
CA GLU A 52 13.77 -14.23 -3.67
C GLU A 52 12.98 -14.23 -2.37
N GLY A 53 13.25 -13.25 -1.52
CA GLY A 53 12.39 -12.97 -0.38
C GLY A 53 12.75 -11.64 0.28
N VAL A 54 11.94 -11.25 1.26
CA VAL A 54 12.11 -9.99 1.98
C VAL A 54 12.86 -10.26 3.28
N LEU A 55 13.99 -9.58 3.47
CA LEU A 55 14.86 -9.79 4.62
C LEU A 55 14.18 -9.35 5.93
N GLU A 56 14.14 -10.23 6.91
CA GLU A 56 13.91 -9.92 8.32
C GLU A 56 15.20 -10.17 9.10
N ILE A 57 15.77 -9.12 9.69
CA ILE A 57 16.94 -9.23 10.56
C ILE A 57 16.46 -9.45 12.00
N LEU A 58 16.96 -10.52 12.62
CA LEU A 58 16.65 -10.86 14.01
C LEU A 58 17.64 -10.19 14.99
N PRO A 59 17.30 -10.10 16.29
CA PRO A 59 18.13 -9.41 17.29
C PRO A 59 19.59 -9.90 17.38
N ASP A 60 19.82 -11.17 17.07
CA ASP A 60 21.16 -11.79 17.06
C ASP A 60 22.01 -11.41 15.83
N GLY A 61 21.46 -10.61 14.91
CA GLY A 61 22.16 -10.02 13.77
C GLY A 61 22.23 -10.89 12.51
N TYR A 62 21.71 -12.11 12.55
CA TYR A 62 21.40 -12.89 11.34
C TYR A 62 19.97 -12.59 10.88
N GLY A 63 19.61 -13.02 9.67
CA GLY A 63 18.27 -12.80 9.14
C GLY A 63 17.74 -13.95 8.31
N PHE A 64 16.48 -13.83 7.92
CA PHE A 64 15.81 -14.75 7.01
C PHE A 64 15.13 -13.97 5.89
N LEU A 65 15.18 -14.50 4.67
CA LEU A 65 14.33 -14.02 3.58
C LEU A 65 12.96 -14.69 3.74
N ARG A 66 11.95 -13.88 4.05
CA ARG A 66 10.57 -14.30 4.20
C ARG A 66 9.84 -14.26 2.86
N SER A 67 9.03 -15.28 2.60
CA SER A 67 8.23 -15.34 1.38
C SER A 67 6.94 -14.50 1.46
N PRO A 68 6.58 -13.77 0.40
CA PRO A 68 5.26 -13.15 0.28
C PRO A 68 4.11 -14.17 0.34
N ASP A 69 4.31 -15.39 -0.17
CA ASP A 69 3.29 -16.46 -0.19
C ASP A 69 2.87 -16.89 1.22
N TYR A 70 3.77 -16.73 2.19
CA TYR A 70 3.54 -16.98 3.61
C TYR A 70 3.25 -15.69 4.38
N ASN A 71 2.85 -14.60 3.71
CA ASN A 71 2.56 -13.30 4.32
C ASN A 71 3.71 -12.74 5.17
N TYR A 72 4.96 -12.99 4.76
CA TYR A 72 6.19 -12.61 5.48
C TYR A 72 6.39 -13.24 6.85
N LEU A 73 5.77 -14.40 7.08
CA LEU A 73 5.90 -15.14 8.32
C LEU A 73 7.03 -16.17 8.25
N PRO A 74 7.51 -16.64 9.41
CA PRO A 74 8.43 -17.75 9.46
C PRO A 74 7.87 -18.98 8.76
N GLY A 75 8.54 -19.41 7.69
CA GLY A 75 8.22 -20.58 6.89
C GLY A 75 9.34 -21.63 6.93
N PRO A 76 9.04 -22.88 6.58
CA PRO A 76 10.06 -23.94 6.48
C PRO A 76 11.07 -23.67 5.35
N ASP A 77 10.66 -22.94 4.32
CA ASP A 77 11.46 -22.64 3.13
C ASP A 77 12.22 -21.31 3.23
N ASP A 78 12.28 -20.71 4.43
CA ASP A 78 12.97 -19.46 4.64
C ASP A 78 14.49 -19.61 4.41
N ILE A 79 15.06 -18.57 3.82
CA ILE A 79 16.47 -18.57 3.42
C ILE A 79 17.27 -17.81 4.47
N TYR A 80 18.18 -18.51 5.13
CA TYR A 80 19.12 -17.94 6.07
C TYR A 80 20.08 -16.95 5.38
N VAL A 81 20.24 -15.79 6.01
CA VAL A 81 21.19 -14.75 5.63
C VAL A 81 22.16 -14.50 6.78
N SER A 82 23.44 -14.66 6.50
CA SER A 82 24.48 -14.52 7.52
C SER A 82 24.69 -13.06 7.95
N PRO A 83 25.11 -12.81 9.20
CA PRO A 83 25.48 -11.47 9.66
C PRO A 83 26.58 -10.83 8.79
N SER A 84 27.48 -11.65 8.25
CA SER A 84 28.55 -11.20 7.36
C SER A 84 28.01 -10.64 6.05
N GLN A 85 27.00 -11.28 5.45
CA GLN A 85 26.33 -10.77 4.25
C GLN A 85 25.56 -9.48 4.56
N ILE A 86 24.81 -9.45 5.65
CA ILE A 86 24.08 -8.26 6.11
C ILE A 86 25.02 -7.06 6.24
N ARG A 87 26.14 -7.22 6.96
CA ARG A 87 27.14 -6.15 7.13
C ARG A 87 27.84 -5.77 5.83
N LYS A 88 28.20 -6.76 5.00
CA LYS A 88 28.95 -6.50 3.76
C LYS A 88 28.17 -5.66 2.75
N PHE A 89 26.85 -5.84 2.69
CA PHE A 89 25.97 -5.17 1.74
C PHE A 89 25.09 -4.08 2.38
N ASP A 90 25.31 -3.75 3.67
CA ASP A 90 24.52 -2.80 4.46
C ASP A 90 23.00 -3.05 4.38
N LEU A 91 22.63 -4.33 4.48
CA LEU A 91 21.24 -4.78 4.33
C LEU A 91 20.41 -4.40 5.56
N LYS A 92 19.13 -4.10 5.33
CA LYS A 92 18.16 -3.77 6.38
C LYS A 92 16.91 -4.63 6.24
N THR A 93 16.19 -4.76 7.35
CA THR A 93 14.86 -5.37 7.34
C THR A 93 13.98 -4.67 6.29
N GLY A 94 13.24 -5.46 5.51
CA GLY A 94 12.43 -5.00 4.39
C GLY A 94 13.13 -5.04 3.02
N ASP A 95 14.45 -5.23 2.96
CA ASP A 95 15.13 -5.31 1.66
C ASP A 95 14.70 -6.60 0.94
N THR A 96 14.23 -6.47 -0.30
CA THR A 96 13.94 -7.61 -1.17
C THR A 96 15.25 -8.10 -1.75
N ILE A 97 15.63 -9.33 -1.46
CA ILE A 97 16.91 -9.90 -1.87
C ILE A 97 16.65 -11.05 -2.81
N SER A 98 17.31 -11.02 -3.96
CA SER A 98 17.26 -12.08 -4.95
C SER A 98 18.68 -12.61 -5.18
N GLY A 99 18.85 -13.93 -5.18
CA GLY A 99 20.18 -14.50 -5.27
C GLY A 99 20.23 -16.03 -5.31
N GLN A 100 21.45 -16.53 -5.42
CA GLN A 100 21.73 -17.96 -5.42
C GLN A 100 21.63 -18.51 -4.00
N VAL A 101 20.92 -19.61 -3.84
CA VAL A 101 20.73 -20.33 -2.58
C VAL A 101 21.25 -21.75 -2.68
N ARG A 102 21.60 -22.32 -1.53
CA ARG A 102 21.97 -23.73 -1.41
C ARG A 102 21.06 -24.43 -0.39
N PRO A 103 20.82 -25.74 -0.55
CA PRO A 103 20.14 -26.53 0.47
C PRO A 103 20.96 -26.57 1.77
N PRO A 104 20.31 -26.87 2.91
CA PRO A 104 21.00 -27.11 4.18
C PRO A 104 21.98 -28.30 4.07
N HIS A 105 23.16 -28.16 4.64
CA HIS A 105 24.06 -29.29 4.89
C HIS A 105 23.60 -30.11 6.11
N GLU A 106 24.29 -31.22 6.37
CA GLU A 106 24.02 -32.07 7.54
C GLU A 106 24.12 -31.27 8.85
N GLY A 107 23.00 -31.17 9.58
CA GLY A 107 22.88 -30.37 10.81
C GLY A 107 22.32 -28.95 10.63
N GLU A 108 22.17 -28.46 9.40
CA GLU A 108 21.46 -27.20 9.09
C GLU A 108 19.96 -27.46 8.85
N LYS A 109 19.11 -26.49 9.22
CA LYS A 109 17.65 -26.61 9.05
C LYS A 109 17.09 -25.84 7.85
N TYR A 110 17.78 -24.80 7.39
CA TYR A 110 17.26 -23.84 6.43
C TYR A 110 18.14 -23.76 5.19
N PHE A 111 17.56 -23.33 4.07
CA PHE A 111 18.35 -22.91 2.91
C PHE A 111 19.27 -21.75 3.30
N ALA A 112 20.43 -21.65 2.66
CA ALA A 112 21.37 -20.56 2.93
C ALA A 112 21.64 -19.76 1.66
N LEU A 113 21.64 -18.43 1.79
CA LEU A 113 22.01 -17.53 0.72
C LEU A 113 23.52 -17.65 0.44
N VAL A 114 23.88 -17.99 -0.79
CA VAL A 114 25.28 -18.11 -1.23
C VAL A 114 25.77 -16.79 -1.79
N LYS A 115 25.02 -16.22 -2.72
CA LYS A 115 25.39 -15.01 -3.46
C LYS A 115 24.18 -14.13 -3.68
N ILE A 116 24.31 -12.86 -3.35
CA ILE A 116 23.29 -11.84 -3.63
C ILE A 116 23.51 -11.36 -5.06
N GLU A 117 22.48 -11.48 -5.91
CA GLU A 117 22.49 -10.96 -7.27
C GLU A 117 21.79 -9.60 -7.36
N ALA A 118 20.76 -9.37 -6.54
CA ALA A 118 20.00 -8.13 -6.52
C ALA A 118 19.51 -7.76 -5.11
N VAL A 119 19.40 -6.45 -4.87
CA VAL A 119 18.75 -5.86 -3.69
C VAL A 119 17.72 -4.84 -4.18
N ASN A 120 16.46 -5.00 -3.83
CA ASN A 120 15.31 -4.20 -4.28
C ASN A 120 15.29 -4.00 -5.81
N PHE A 121 15.55 -5.07 -6.56
CA PHE A 121 15.61 -5.08 -8.04
C PHE A 121 16.75 -4.25 -8.64
N GLU A 122 17.76 -3.90 -7.83
CA GLU A 122 18.95 -3.16 -8.24
C GLU A 122 20.23 -3.94 -7.95
N SER A 123 21.35 -3.47 -8.50
CA SER A 123 22.63 -4.08 -8.18
C SER A 123 22.97 -3.86 -6.69
N PRO A 124 23.62 -4.83 -6.02
CA PRO A 124 23.99 -4.67 -4.60
C PRO A 124 25.00 -3.54 -4.33
N GLU A 125 25.63 -2.99 -5.36
CA GLU A 125 26.54 -1.85 -5.27
C GLU A 125 25.76 -0.52 -5.27
N GLU A 126 24.81 -0.36 -6.19
CA GLU A 126 23.91 0.80 -6.23
C GLU A 126 23.08 0.91 -4.94
N ALA A 127 22.60 -0.22 -4.42
CA ALA A 127 21.77 -0.26 -3.22
C ALA A 127 22.47 0.27 -1.95
N ARG A 128 23.82 0.34 -1.92
CA ARG A 128 24.57 0.90 -0.78
C ARG A 128 24.60 2.43 -0.76
N ASN A 129 24.44 3.07 -1.92
CA ASN A 129 24.56 4.53 -2.05
C ASN A 129 23.21 5.25 -1.87
N LYS A 130 22.20 4.57 -1.32
CA LYS A 130 20.85 5.14 -1.11
C LYS A 130 20.80 6.04 0.12
N ILE A 131 19.91 7.03 0.05
CA ILE A 131 19.54 7.84 1.21
C ILE A 131 18.50 7.07 2.01
N LEU A 132 18.69 6.98 3.33
CA LEU A 132 17.74 6.30 4.21
C LEU A 132 16.39 7.03 4.25
N PHE A 133 15.30 6.27 4.35
CA PHE A 133 13.94 6.81 4.34
C PHE A 133 13.71 7.95 5.33
N ASP A 134 14.27 7.83 6.55
CA ASP A 134 14.11 8.83 7.61
C ASP A 134 14.86 10.15 7.31
N ASN A 135 15.81 10.13 6.37
CA ASN A 135 16.58 11.31 5.95
C ASN A 135 16.02 11.97 4.68
N LEU A 136 15.01 11.38 4.03
CA LEU A 136 14.39 11.93 2.83
C LEU A 136 13.48 13.11 3.17
N THR A 137 13.41 14.10 2.28
CA THR A 137 12.70 15.36 2.53
C THR A 137 11.19 15.19 2.29
N PRO A 138 10.33 15.29 3.33
CA PRO A 138 8.89 15.10 3.18
C PRO A 138 8.21 16.32 2.56
N LEU A 139 7.39 16.09 1.53
CA LEU A 139 6.54 17.10 0.90
C LEU A 139 5.05 16.75 1.00
N TYR A 140 4.20 17.73 0.71
CA TYR A 140 2.80 17.45 0.36
C TYR A 140 2.74 16.65 -0.95
N PRO A 141 1.68 15.83 -1.15
CA PRO A 141 1.41 15.23 -2.44
C PRO A 141 1.27 16.30 -3.54
N GLN A 142 2.00 16.12 -4.64
CA GLN A 142 2.02 17.02 -5.78
C GLN A 142 1.62 16.33 -7.09
N GLU A 143 1.69 15.01 -7.14
CA GLU A 143 1.23 14.22 -8.27
C GLU A 143 -0.05 13.47 -7.86
N ARG A 144 -1.08 13.60 -8.69
CA ARG A 144 -2.40 13.01 -8.44
C ARG A 144 -2.42 11.53 -8.84
N ILE A 145 -3.00 10.71 -7.97
CA ILE A 145 -3.42 9.34 -8.28
C ILE A 145 -4.85 9.43 -8.85
N LYS A 146 -4.98 9.33 -10.18
CA LYS A 146 -6.28 9.40 -10.86
C LYS A 146 -7.02 8.07 -10.65
N LEU A 147 -8.21 8.12 -10.08
CA LEU A 147 -9.02 6.93 -9.82
C LEU A 147 -10.03 6.65 -10.94
N GLU A 148 -10.54 7.68 -11.61
CA GLU A 148 -11.50 7.55 -12.71
C GLU A 148 -10.96 6.59 -13.79
N THR A 149 -11.73 5.55 -14.07
CA THR A 149 -11.42 4.50 -15.06
C THR A 149 -12.53 4.47 -16.13
N VAL A 150 -13.52 3.59 -15.97
CA VAL A 150 -14.69 3.50 -16.84
C VAL A 150 -15.84 4.37 -16.32
N ARG A 151 -16.77 4.74 -17.21
CA ARG A 151 -17.91 5.63 -16.90
C ARG A 151 -18.74 5.13 -15.72
N GLU A 152 -18.95 3.82 -15.65
CA GLU A 152 -19.76 3.10 -14.67
C GLU A 152 -19.12 3.09 -13.28
N ASN A 153 -17.81 3.36 -13.18
CA ASN A 153 -17.11 3.43 -11.91
C ASN A 153 -17.37 4.77 -11.20
N LEU A 154 -18.59 4.92 -10.69
CA LEU A 154 -19.02 6.13 -10.01
C LEU A 154 -18.28 6.36 -8.68
N SER A 155 -17.87 5.30 -7.97
CA SER A 155 -17.10 5.43 -6.72
C SER A 155 -15.78 6.17 -6.95
N ALA A 156 -14.98 5.72 -7.92
CA ALA A 156 -13.74 6.38 -8.28
C ALA A 156 -13.96 7.81 -8.76
N ARG A 157 -14.99 8.03 -9.59
CA ARG A 157 -15.32 9.36 -10.14
C ARG A 157 -15.73 10.34 -9.05
N VAL A 158 -16.53 9.92 -8.08
CA VAL A 158 -16.93 10.73 -6.93
C VAL A 158 -15.71 11.04 -6.05
N MET A 159 -14.87 10.04 -5.76
CA MET A 159 -13.63 10.26 -4.99
C MET A 159 -12.70 11.25 -5.69
N ASP A 160 -12.52 11.14 -7.00
CA ASP A 160 -11.69 12.05 -7.78
C ASP A 160 -12.17 13.53 -7.73
N LEU A 161 -13.47 13.76 -7.52
CA LEU A 161 -14.02 15.12 -7.42
C LEU A 161 -14.00 15.66 -5.99
N LEU A 162 -14.19 14.80 -4.99
CA LEU A 162 -14.41 15.23 -3.61
C LEU A 162 -13.20 15.04 -2.70
N THR A 163 -12.44 13.97 -2.92
CA THR A 163 -11.31 13.55 -2.08
C THR A 163 -10.15 13.11 -2.98
N PRO A 164 -9.54 14.04 -3.74
CA PRO A 164 -8.44 13.71 -4.62
C PRO A 164 -7.30 13.06 -3.83
N LEU A 165 -6.78 11.94 -4.35
CA LEU A 165 -5.64 11.26 -3.75
C LEU A 165 -4.37 11.62 -4.51
N GLY A 166 -3.28 11.83 -3.79
CA GLY A 166 -1.97 12.07 -4.37
C GLY A 166 -0.93 11.01 -3.97
N LYS A 167 0.18 10.98 -4.70
CA LYS A 167 1.36 10.22 -4.34
C LYS A 167 1.96 10.78 -3.05
N GLY A 168 1.99 9.96 -1.99
CA GLY A 168 2.36 10.37 -0.64
C GLY A 168 1.19 10.70 0.29
N GLN A 169 -0.06 10.41 -0.10
CA GLN A 169 -1.24 10.74 0.71
C GLN A 169 -1.31 9.90 2.00
N ARG A 170 -1.79 10.52 3.09
CA ARG A 170 -2.23 9.86 4.32
C ARG A 170 -3.75 9.92 4.40
N GLY A 171 -4.40 8.94 3.78
CA GLY A 171 -5.84 8.86 3.68
C GLY A 171 -6.48 7.98 4.75
N LEU A 172 -7.59 8.45 5.31
CA LEU A 172 -8.47 7.65 6.19
C LEU A 172 -9.83 7.47 5.52
N ILE A 173 -10.24 6.22 5.33
CA ILE A 173 -11.63 5.86 5.02
C ILE A 173 -12.33 5.58 6.34
N VAL A 174 -13.07 6.57 6.82
CA VAL A 174 -13.78 6.51 8.10
C VAL A 174 -15.13 5.86 7.86
N SER A 175 -15.32 4.65 8.37
CA SER A 175 -16.48 3.83 8.04
C SER A 175 -17.11 3.23 9.28
N PRO A 176 -18.44 3.35 9.46
CA PRO A 176 -19.13 2.45 10.35
C PRO A 176 -19.13 1.02 9.79
N PRO A 177 -19.38 -0.01 10.63
CA PRO A 177 -19.56 -1.37 10.14
C PRO A 177 -20.64 -1.45 9.06
N ARG A 178 -20.42 -2.29 8.04
CA ARG A 178 -21.35 -2.55 6.92
C ARG A 178 -21.63 -1.35 5.99
N ALA A 179 -20.76 -0.33 5.95
CA ALA A 179 -20.95 0.83 5.06
C ALA A 179 -20.28 0.74 3.67
N GLY A 180 -19.77 -0.44 3.31
CA GLY A 180 -19.14 -0.66 1.99
C GLY A 180 -17.65 -0.34 1.92
N LYS A 181 -16.93 -0.34 3.07
CA LYS A 181 -15.47 -0.12 3.14
C LYS A 181 -14.69 -0.98 2.14
N THR A 182 -15.01 -2.28 2.08
CA THR A 182 -14.29 -3.27 1.28
C THR A 182 -14.47 -3.00 -0.21
N MET A 183 -15.71 -2.72 -0.64
CA MET A 183 -16.00 -2.36 -2.03
C MET A 183 -15.27 -1.08 -2.46
N LEU A 184 -15.22 -0.07 -1.58
CA LEU A 184 -14.50 1.17 -1.88
C LEU A 184 -12.98 0.92 -1.97
N LEU A 185 -12.41 0.12 -1.07
CA LEU A 185 -10.99 -0.20 -1.06
C LEU A 185 -10.58 -1.01 -2.31
N GLN A 186 -11.38 -2.01 -2.71
CA GLN A 186 -11.21 -2.75 -3.96
C GLN A 186 -11.29 -1.82 -5.18
N ASN A 187 -12.21 -0.86 -5.16
CA ASN A 187 -12.36 0.10 -6.23
C ASN A 187 -11.11 0.98 -6.39
N VAL A 188 -10.57 1.48 -5.28
CA VAL A 188 -9.30 2.24 -5.25
C VAL A 188 -8.16 1.37 -5.78
N ALA A 189 -8.04 0.13 -5.30
CA ALA A 189 -7.01 -0.81 -5.72
C ALA A 189 -7.03 -1.06 -7.25
N ASN A 190 -8.20 -1.37 -7.79
CA ASN A 190 -8.38 -1.64 -9.21
C ASN A 190 -8.17 -0.39 -10.07
N SER A 191 -8.55 0.77 -9.57
CA SER A 191 -8.30 2.04 -10.26
C SER A 191 -6.82 2.38 -10.33
N ILE A 192 -6.07 2.18 -9.23
CA ILE A 192 -4.62 2.37 -9.18
C ILE A 192 -3.93 1.41 -10.14
N THR A 193 -4.27 0.13 -10.13
CA THR A 193 -3.61 -0.87 -10.99
C THR A 193 -3.87 -0.65 -12.48
N MET A 194 -5.02 -0.07 -12.83
CA MET A 194 -5.37 0.27 -14.20
C MET A 194 -4.70 1.56 -14.68
N ASN A 195 -4.76 2.64 -13.88
CA ASN A 195 -4.29 3.97 -14.30
C ASN A 195 -2.82 4.22 -13.98
N HIS A 196 -2.31 3.56 -12.95
CA HIS A 196 -0.97 3.76 -12.39
C HIS A 196 -0.22 2.43 -12.24
N PRO A 197 0.04 1.69 -13.35
CA PRO A 197 0.73 0.41 -13.29
C PRO A 197 2.15 0.55 -12.71
N GLU A 198 2.78 1.72 -12.76
CA GLU A 198 4.08 2.00 -12.18
C GLU A 198 4.10 1.90 -10.63
N VAL A 199 2.96 2.13 -10.00
CA VAL A 199 2.82 2.13 -8.53
C VAL A 199 2.86 0.70 -8.01
N VAL A 200 3.65 0.47 -6.97
CA VAL A 200 3.66 -0.80 -6.23
C VAL A 200 2.47 -0.80 -5.26
N LEU A 201 1.46 -1.60 -5.56
CA LEU A 201 0.27 -1.73 -4.72
C LEU A 201 0.39 -2.91 -3.75
N MET A 202 0.32 -2.61 -2.46
CA MET A 202 0.25 -3.57 -1.37
C MET A 202 -1.08 -3.43 -0.64
N VAL A 203 -1.79 -4.53 -0.44
CA VAL A 203 -3.02 -4.58 0.37
C VAL A 203 -2.70 -5.34 1.65
N LEU A 204 -2.82 -4.67 2.79
CA LEU A 204 -2.54 -5.22 4.11
C LEU A 204 -3.84 -5.40 4.88
N LEU A 205 -4.22 -6.66 5.12
CA LEU A 205 -5.43 -7.05 5.84
C LEU A 205 -5.07 -7.56 7.24
N ILE A 206 -5.54 -6.88 8.28
CA ILE A 206 -5.22 -7.16 9.67
C ILE A 206 -6.49 -7.51 10.45
N ASP A 207 -6.48 -8.68 11.08
CA ASP A 207 -7.58 -9.16 11.94
C ASP A 207 -8.92 -9.17 11.18
N GLU A 208 -8.85 -9.53 9.89
CA GLU A 208 -10.01 -9.66 9.00
C GLU A 208 -10.39 -11.12 8.75
N ARG A 209 -11.59 -11.30 8.21
CA ARG A 209 -12.15 -12.64 7.98
C ARG A 209 -11.50 -13.36 6.79
N PRO A 210 -11.26 -14.68 6.87
CA PRO A 210 -10.65 -15.45 5.77
C PRO A 210 -11.39 -15.32 4.42
N GLU A 211 -12.72 -15.25 4.44
CA GLU A 211 -13.52 -15.05 3.22
C GLU A 211 -13.31 -13.67 2.59
N GLU A 212 -13.12 -12.62 3.41
CA GLU A 212 -12.83 -11.26 2.93
C GLU A 212 -11.41 -11.16 2.36
N VAL A 213 -10.46 -11.89 2.96
CA VAL A 213 -9.09 -12.02 2.43
C VAL A 213 -9.10 -12.68 1.05
N THR A 214 -9.81 -13.80 0.92
CA THR A 214 -9.92 -14.55 -0.34
C THR A 214 -10.57 -13.70 -1.44
N ASP A 215 -11.61 -12.94 -1.10
CA ASP A 215 -12.28 -12.03 -2.03
C ASP A 215 -11.34 -10.93 -2.52
N MET A 216 -10.56 -10.32 -1.63
CA MET A 216 -9.56 -9.31 -1.97
C MET A 216 -8.47 -9.87 -2.90
N GLN A 217 -7.94 -11.06 -2.59
CA GLN A 217 -6.92 -11.73 -3.41
C GLN A 217 -7.39 -12.03 -4.84
N ARG A 218 -8.67 -12.37 -5.00
CA ARG A 218 -9.24 -12.65 -6.33
C ARG A 218 -9.62 -11.39 -7.10
N SER A 219 -9.93 -10.31 -6.39
CA SER A 219 -10.50 -9.09 -6.98
C SER A 219 -9.47 -8.02 -7.30
N VAL A 220 -8.28 -8.05 -6.68
CA VAL A 220 -7.26 -7.00 -6.80
C VAL A 220 -5.98 -7.54 -7.44
N LYS A 221 -5.47 -6.82 -8.45
CA LYS A 221 -4.17 -7.10 -9.06
C LYS A 221 -3.04 -6.42 -8.30
N GLY A 222 -2.69 -6.95 -7.13
CA GLY A 222 -1.63 -6.41 -6.30
C GLY A 222 -1.11 -7.44 -5.33
N GLU A 223 -0.12 -7.06 -4.54
CA GLU A 223 0.38 -7.91 -3.48
C GLU A 223 -0.59 -7.85 -2.29
N VAL A 224 -1.28 -8.95 -1.98
CA VAL A 224 -2.24 -9.01 -0.87
C VAL A 224 -1.62 -9.79 0.28
N ILE A 225 -1.31 -9.08 1.37
CA ILE A 225 -0.74 -9.60 2.60
C ILE A 225 -1.82 -9.59 3.67
N SER A 226 -1.94 -10.69 4.41
CA SER A 226 -2.99 -10.81 5.43
C SER A 226 -2.52 -11.52 6.70
N SER A 227 -3.17 -11.16 7.81
CA SER A 227 -3.18 -11.91 9.06
C SER A 227 -4.61 -11.93 9.56
N THR A 228 -5.29 -13.09 9.44
CA THR A 228 -6.70 -13.25 9.81
C THR A 228 -6.90 -13.17 11.33
N PHE A 229 -8.15 -13.04 11.77
CA PHE A 229 -8.51 -12.95 13.19
C PHE A 229 -8.15 -14.21 14.02
N ASP A 230 -7.83 -15.33 13.36
CA ASP A 230 -7.38 -16.56 14.04
C ASP A 230 -5.96 -16.43 14.62
N GLU A 231 -5.24 -15.39 14.20
CA GLU A 231 -3.85 -15.16 14.55
C GLU A 231 -3.69 -14.26 15.78
N PRO A 232 -2.60 -14.41 16.57
CA PRO A 232 -2.37 -13.57 17.74
C PRO A 232 -2.00 -12.12 17.37
N ALA A 233 -2.27 -11.18 18.27
CA ALA A 233 -1.95 -9.76 18.09
C ALA A 233 -0.46 -9.50 17.76
N ALA A 234 0.47 -10.28 18.33
CA ALA A 234 1.89 -10.20 18.02
C ALA A 234 2.18 -10.46 16.54
N ARG A 235 1.42 -11.37 15.92
CA ARG A 235 1.54 -11.70 14.50
C ARG A 235 1.03 -10.57 13.61
N HIS A 236 -0.10 -9.96 13.96
CA HIS A 236 -0.60 -8.79 13.24
C HIS A 236 0.44 -7.66 13.20
N VAL A 237 1.08 -7.40 14.35
CA VAL A 237 2.13 -6.38 14.46
C VAL A 237 3.36 -6.76 13.63
N GLN A 238 3.83 -8.02 13.70
CA GLN A 238 4.99 -8.46 12.93
C GLN A 238 4.78 -8.30 11.42
N VAL A 239 3.62 -8.75 10.90
CA VAL A 239 3.29 -8.64 9.47
C VAL A 239 3.23 -7.17 9.04
N ALA A 240 2.60 -6.31 9.84
CA ALA A 240 2.53 -4.88 9.54
C ALA A 240 3.92 -4.22 9.53
N GLU A 241 4.80 -4.58 10.48
CA GLU A 241 6.18 -4.08 10.53
C GLU A 241 7.01 -4.54 9.32
N MET A 242 6.85 -5.79 8.87
CA MET A 242 7.50 -6.27 7.65
C MET A 242 7.03 -5.51 6.40
N VAL A 243 5.72 -5.31 6.26
CA VAL A 243 5.14 -4.60 5.11
C VAL A 243 5.60 -3.14 5.07
N ILE A 244 5.60 -2.44 6.22
CA ILE A 244 6.03 -1.04 6.24
C ILE A 244 7.54 -0.89 5.98
N GLU A 245 8.38 -1.79 6.51
CA GLU A 245 9.81 -1.76 6.22
C GLU A 245 10.07 -2.06 4.75
N LYS A 246 9.40 -3.06 4.15
CA LYS A 246 9.46 -3.32 2.71
C LYS A 246 9.09 -2.08 1.90
N ALA A 247 7.98 -1.42 2.24
CA ALA A 247 7.53 -0.22 1.55
C ALA A 247 8.56 0.93 1.65
N LYS A 248 9.13 1.17 2.84
CA LYS A 248 10.19 2.17 3.01
C LYS A 248 11.41 1.86 2.16
N ARG A 249 11.88 0.60 2.13
CA ARG A 249 13.01 0.19 1.28
C ARG A 249 12.72 0.49 -0.19
N LEU A 250 11.53 0.14 -0.69
CA LEU A 250 11.16 0.47 -2.08
C LEU A 250 11.17 1.98 -2.37
N VAL A 251 10.71 2.81 -1.42
CA VAL A 251 10.73 4.28 -1.57
C VAL A 251 12.16 4.83 -1.55
N GLU A 252 13.08 4.26 -0.77
CA GLU A 252 14.51 4.62 -0.82
C GLU A 252 15.10 4.40 -2.24
N HIS A 253 14.52 3.47 -3.02
CA HIS A 253 14.83 3.24 -4.43
C HIS A 253 13.87 4.00 -5.38
N LYS A 254 13.32 5.13 -4.93
CA LYS A 254 12.50 6.08 -5.70
C LYS A 254 11.24 5.48 -6.30
N ARG A 255 10.67 4.46 -5.66
CA ARG A 255 9.41 3.84 -6.08
C ARG A 255 8.23 4.54 -5.43
N ASP A 256 7.13 4.61 -6.17
CA ASP A 256 5.82 4.98 -5.64
C ASP A 256 5.15 3.72 -5.08
N VAL A 257 4.85 3.73 -3.79
CA VAL A 257 4.23 2.61 -3.07
C VAL A 257 2.90 3.07 -2.49
N VAL A 258 1.86 2.27 -2.69
CA VAL A 258 0.56 2.44 -2.04
C VAL A 258 0.29 1.25 -1.14
N ILE A 259 0.02 1.51 0.14
CA ILE A 259 -0.50 0.52 1.09
C ILE A 259 -1.98 0.81 1.32
N LEU A 260 -2.82 -0.17 1.02
CA LEU A 260 -4.23 -0.19 1.41
C LEU A 260 -4.37 -1.02 2.69
N LEU A 261 -4.64 -0.37 3.82
CA LEU A 261 -4.71 -1.02 5.13
C LEU A 261 -6.16 -1.18 5.61
N ASP A 262 -6.58 -2.42 5.82
CA ASP A 262 -7.87 -2.77 6.44
C ASP A 262 -7.62 -3.63 7.69
N SER A 263 -7.57 -3.07 8.91
CA SER A 263 -7.82 -1.67 9.26
C SER A 263 -6.80 -1.10 10.26
N ILE A 264 -6.66 0.22 10.28
CA ILE A 264 -5.78 0.89 11.25
C ILE A 264 -6.30 0.77 12.69
N THR A 265 -7.62 0.69 12.87
CA THR A 265 -8.24 0.49 14.17
C THR A 265 -7.85 -0.87 14.76
N ARG A 266 -7.95 -1.94 13.97
CA ARG A 266 -7.54 -3.29 14.41
C ARG A 266 -6.04 -3.38 14.66
N LEU A 267 -5.23 -2.76 13.81
CA LEU A 267 -3.78 -2.68 14.04
C LEU A 267 -3.45 -1.98 15.36
N ALA A 268 -4.08 -0.83 15.64
CA ALA A 268 -3.88 -0.10 16.90
C ALA A 268 -4.31 -0.92 18.13
N ARG A 269 -5.41 -1.68 18.04
CA ARG A 269 -5.81 -2.64 19.07
C ARG A 269 -4.74 -3.71 19.30
N ALA A 270 -4.18 -4.27 18.24
CA ALA A 270 -3.12 -5.27 18.35
C ALA A 270 -1.87 -4.71 19.08
N TYR A 271 -1.44 -3.48 18.73
CA TYR A 271 -0.35 -2.81 19.45
C TYR A 271 -0.67 -2.56 20.93
N ASN A 272 -1.91 -2.18 21.25
CA ASN A 272 -2.35 -1.99 22.63
C ASN A 272 -2.34 -3.29 23.45
N THR A 273 -2.62 -4.43 22.82
CA THR A 273 -2.58 -5.73 23.49
C THR A 273 -1.15 -6.20 23.81
N ILE A 274 -0.17 -5.89 22.96
CA ILE A 274 1.21 -6.39 23.12
C ILE A 274 2.12 -5.44 23.88
N VAL A 275 1.75 -4.17 24.04
CA VAL A 275 2.60 -3.19 24.70
C VAL A 275 2.69 -3.50 26.20
N PRO A 276 3.90 -3.49 26.81
CA PRO A 276 4.02 -3.59 28.26
C PRO A 276 3.25 -2.43 28.94
N PRO A 277 2.47 -2.68 30.00
CA PRO A 277 1.70 -1.64 30.67
C PRO A 277 2.58 -0.50 31.18
N SER A 278 2.26 0.73 30.79
CA SER A 278 2.98 1.93 31.22
C SER A 278 2.53 2.46 32.60
N GLY A 279 1.43 1.92 33.12
CA GLY A 279 0.75 2.43 34.31
C GLY A 279 -0.13 3.67 34.05
N LYS A 280 -0.19 4.17 32.80
CA LYS A 280 -1.04 5.29 32.39
C LYS A 280 -1.99 4.84 31.29
N VAL A 281 -3.26 4.69 31.66
CA VAL A 281 -4.33 4.28 30.74
C VAL A 281 -5.19 5.49 30.40
N LEU A 282 -5.31 5.78 29.10
CA LEU A 282 -6.18 6.81 28.55
C LEU A 282 -7.65 6.36 28.61
N SER A 283 -8.56 7.27 28.29
CA SER A 283 -9.97 6.92 28.09
C SER A 283 -10.11 5.76 27.10
N GLY A 284 -11.08 4.87 27.33
CA GLY A 284 -11.31 3.73 26.46
C GLY A 284 -10.34 2.55 26.63
N GLY A 285 -9.46 2.56 27.64
CA GLY A 285 -8.58 1.41 27.94
C GLY A 285 -7.33 1.32 27.07
N VAL A 286 -6.94 2.44 26.44
CA VAL A 286 -5.74 2.53 25.59
C VAL A 286 -4.55 2.94 26.45
N ASP A 287 -3.46 2.19 26.42
CA ASP A 287 -2.22 2.58 27.09
C ASP A 287 -1.61 3.82 26.40
N SER A 288 -1.05 4.76 27.16
CA SER A 288 -0.47 5.99 26.59
C SER A 288 0.63 5.74 25.56
N ASN A 289 1.34 4.62 25.65
CA ASN A 289 2.40 4.25 24.71
C ASN A 289 1.89 3.41 23.52
N ALA A 290 0.68 2.85 23.61
CA ALA A 290 0.15 1.93 22.59
C ALA A 290 0.01 2.58 21.21
N LEU A 291 -0.35 3.88 21.16
CA LEU A 291 -0.63 4.58 19.91
C LEU A 291 0.61 5.13 19.21
N GLN A 292 1.78 5.13 19.85
CA GLN A 292 2.99 5.71 19.27
C GLN A 292 3.43 4.96 18.00
N ARG A 293 3.47 3.62 18.03
CA ARG A 293 3.88 2.79 16.88
C ARG A 293 2.86 2.84 15.73
N PRO A 294 1.54 2.66 15.97
CA PRO A 294 0.52 2.88 14.95
C PRO A 294 0.57 4.27 14.31
N LYS A 295 0.79 5.33 15.10
CA LYS A 295 0.96 6.70 14.58
C LYS A 295 2.20 6.84 13.71
N ARG A 296 3.32 6.20 14.10
CA ARG A 296 4.53 6.17 13.26
C ARG A 296 4.31 5.39 11.96
N PHE A 297 3.58 4.28 12.01
CA PHE A 297 3.19 3.52 10.81
C PHE A 297 2.42 4.41 9.84
N PHE A 298 1.33 5.04 10.28
CA PHE A 298 0.50 5.86 9.41
C PHE A 298 1.18 7.18 8.99
N GLY A 299 1.95 7.79 9.90
CA GLY A 299 2.76 8.98 9.65
C GLY A 299 4.00 8.75 8.78
N SER A 300 4.30 7.49 8.44
CA SER A 300 5.36 7.20 7.47
C SER A 300 4.97 7.66 6.06
N ALA A 301 3.67 7.63 5.71
CA ALA A 301 3.23 8.06 4.40
C ALA A 301 3.49 9.55 4.13
N ARG A 302 4.17 9.81 3.02
CA ARG A 302 4.69 11.13 2.61
C ARG A 302 5.11 11.09 1.15
N ASN A 303 5.05 12.25 0.50
CA ASN A 303 5.72 12.46 -0.79
C ASN A 303 7.19 12.80 -0.54
N ILE A 304 8.10 12.40 -1.43
CA ILE A 304 9.54 12.59 -1.27
C ILE A 304 10.10 13.48 -2.37
N GLU A 305 10.87 14.50 -2.02
CA GLU A 305 11.50 15.41 -2.98
C GLU A 305 12.54 14.71 -3.86
N GLU A 306 13.35 13.82 -3.28
CA GLU A 306 14.42 13.09 -3.95
C GLU A 306 13.94 11.95 -4.89
N GLY A 307 12.63 11.68 -4.87
CA GLY A 307 11.94 10.70 -5.72
C GLY A 307 11.25 9.59 -4.95
N GLY A 308 10.17 9.06 -5.54
CA GLY A 308 9.29 8.07 -4.93
C GLY A 308 8.28 8.67 -3.96
N SER A 309 7.39 7.84 -3.44
CA SER A 309 6.38 8.27 -2.48
C SER A 309 5.82 7.07 -1.72
N LEU A 310 5.42 7.31 -0.47
CA LEU A 310 4.66 6.33 0.31
C LEU A 310 3.26 6.86 0.55
N THR A 311 2.28 6.25 -0.09
CA THR A 311 0.85 6.51 0.14
C THR A 311 0.29 5.44 1.06
N ILE A 312 -0.43 5.83 2.11
CA ILE A 312 -1.19 4.90 2.96
C ILE A 312 -2.64 5.35 2.98
N ILE A 313 -3.53 4.47 2.56
CA ILE A 313 -4.98 4.64 2.66
C ILE A 313 -5.48 3.56 3.60
N ALA A 314 -5.89 3.96 4.80
CA ALA A 314 -6.33 3.03 5.82
C ALA A 314 -7.81 3.22 6.14
N THR A 315 -8.52 2.12 6.39
CA THR A 315 -9.88 2.21 6.93
C THR A 315 -9.82 2.40 8.45
N ALA A 316 -10.66 3.29 8.99
CA ALA A 316 -10.86 3.48 10.42
C ALA A 316 -12.32 3.21 10.77
N LEU A 317 -12.55 2.39 11.80
CA LEU A 317 -13.88 2.04 12.27
C LEU A 317 -14.40 3.10 13.23
N ILE A 318 -15.64 3.54 13.01
CA ILE A 318 -16.41 4.42 13.91
C ILE A 318 -17.77 3.79 14.23
N ASP A 319 -18.51 4.35 15.19
CA ASP A 319 -19.85 3.88 15.57
C ASP A 319 -19.91 2.37 15.90
N THR A 320 -18.84 1.84 16.47
CA THR A 320 -18.74 0.43 16.90
C THR A 320 -19.34 0.19 18.29
N GLY A 321 -19.62 1.26 19.03
CA GLY A 321 -20.00 1.23 20.44
C GLY A 321 -18.80 1.07 21.40
N SER A 322 -17.58 1.02 20.89
CA SER A 322 -16.35 0.94 21.69
C SER A 322 -15.70 2.31 21.86
N ARG A 323 -15.62 2.80 23.11
CA ARG A 323 -14.87 4.03 23.43
C ARG A 323 -13.39 3.95 23.03
N MET A 324 -12.82 2.75 22.99
CA MET A 324 -11.45 2.53 22.54
C MET A 324 -11.29 2.96 21.07
N ASP A 325 -12.25 2.60 20.22
CA ASP A 325 -12.20 2.91 18.79
C ASP A 325 -12.37 4.40 18.55
N ASP A 326 -13.25 5.07 19.31
CA ASP A 326 -13.43 6.51 19.24
C ASP A 326 -12.12 7.25 19.56
N VAL A 327 -11.41 6.83 20.61
CA VAL A 327 -10.10 7.40 21.01
C VAL A 327 -9.04 7.14 19.95
N ILE A 328 -8.99 5.91 19.40
CA ILE A 328 -8.08 5.57 18.30
C ILE A 328 -8.35 6.46 17.09
N PHE A 329 -9.61 6.62 16.70
CA PHE A 329 -10.01 7.42 15.54
C PHE A 329 -9.57 8.88 15.68
N GLU A 330 -9.84 9.52 16.82
CA GLU A 330 -9.47 10.92 17.04
C GLU A 330 -7.95 11.15 16.96
N GLU A 331 -7.15 10.20 17.44
CA GLU A 331 -5.68 10.26 17.36
C GLU A 331 -5.16 10.18 15.91
N PHE A 332 -5.81 9.39 15.06
CA PHE A 332 -5.43 9.26 13.66
C PHE A 332 -5.96 10.37 12.77
N LYS A 333 -7.13 10.92 13.10
CA LYS A 333 -7.72 12.08 12.40
C LYS A 333 -6.76 13.27 12.35
N GLY A 334 -6.06 13.54 13.46
CA GLY A 334 -5.04 14.59 13.50
C GLY A 334 -3.79 14.30 12.65
N THR A 335 -3.51 13.04 12.37
CA THR A 335 -2.31 12.57 11.64
C THR A 335 -2.52 12.53 10.12
N GLY A 336 -3.75 12.25 9.68
CA GLY A 336 -4.16 12.19 8.29
C GLY A 336 -4.22 13.55 7.58
N ASN A 337 -4.18 13.52 6.25
CA ASN A 337 -4.38 14.70 5.41
C ASN A 337 -5.48 14.51 4.35
N SER A 338 -6.16 13.36 4.34
CA SER A 338 -7.39 13.12 3.57
C SER A 338 -8.34 12.26 4.39
N GLU A 339 -9.62 12.65 4.42
CA GLU A 339 -10.69 11.96 5.14
C GLU A 339 -11.83 11.65 4.17
N ILE A 340 -12.19 10.37 4.06
CA ILE A 340 -13.31 9.86 3.26
C ILE A 340 -14.28 9.23 4.23
N ILE A 341 -15.37 9.93 4.54
CA ILE A 341 -16.31 9.53 5.57
C ILE A 341 -17.48 8.81 4.92
N LEU A 342 -17.78 7.60 5.37
CA LEU A 342 -18.93 6.83 4.92
C LEU A 342 -20.12 7.03 5.88
N ASP A 343 -21.29 7.37 5.34
CA ASP A 343 -22.50 7.63 6.12
C ASP A 343 -23.48 6.44 6.05
N ARG A 344 -23.89 5.94 7.22
CA ARG A 344 -24.89 4.89 7.36
C ARG A 344 -26.24 5.27 6.72
N LYS A 345 -26.61 6.56 6.70
CA LYS A 345 -27.87 7.02 6.09
C LYS A 345 -27.93 6.71 4.59
N LEU A 346 -26.81 6.81 3.88
CA LEU A 346 -26.70 6.45 2.46
C LEU A 346 -26.86 4.94 2.27
N VAL A 347 -26.24 4.16 3.14
CA VAL A 347 -26.31 2.68 3.13
C VAL A 347 -27.74 2.19 3.37
N ASP A 348 -28.44 2.77 4.36
CA ASP A 348 -29.82 2.41 4.71
C ASP A 348 -30.79 2.68 3.54
N LYS A 349 -30.46 3.63 2.67
CA LYS A 349 -31.19 3.94 1.44
C LYS A 349 -30.65 3.24 0.19
N ARG A 350 -29.59 2.42 0.34
CA ARG A 350 -28.89 1.72 -0.75
C ARG A 350 -28.29 2.64 -1.82
N THR A 351 -27.88 3.84 -1.41
CA THR A 351 -27.21 4.83 -2.26
C THR A 351 -25.69 4.64 -2.16
N PHE A 352 -25.05 4.23 -3.25
CA PHE A 352 -23.60 4.01 -3.32
C PHE A 352 -22.95 4.84 -4.43
N PRO A 353 -21.74 5.42 -4.21
CA PRO A 353 -20.90 5.29 -3.02
C PRO A 353 -21.47 6.01 -1.80
N ALA A 354 -21.35 5.41 -0.62
CA ALA A 354 -21.91 5.93 0.63
C ALA A 354 -21.05 7.06 1.26
N ILE A 355 -20.46 7.93 0.45
CA ILE A 355 -19.53 8.98 0.88
C ILE A 355 -20.31 10.23 1.33
N ASP A 356 -20.03 10.72 2.53
CA ASP A 356 -20.51 12.02 3.00
C ASP A 356 -19.74 13.15 2.30
N ILE A 357 -20.41 13.83 1.38
CA ILE A 357 -19.84 14.90 0.54
C ILE A 357 -19.36 16.08 1.39
N GLN A 358 -20.07 16.41 2.47
CA GLN A 358 -19.82 17.62 3.26
C GLN A 358 -18.62 17.42 4.20
N ARG A 359 -18.53 16.23 4.80
CA ARG A 359 -17.48 15.94 5.78
C ARG A 359 -16.19 15.41 5.15
N SER A 360 -16.26 14.87 3.93
CA SER A 360 -15.08 14.33 3.24
C SER A 360 -14.29 15.40 2.50
N GLY A 361 -12.96 15.30 2.55
CA GLY A 361 -12.07 16.21 1.84
C GLY A 361 -10.59 15.88 1.99
N THR A 362 -9.77 16.56 1.19
CA THR A 362 -8.32 16.40 1.14
C THR A 362 -7.66 17.75 1.41
N ARG A 363 -6.72 17.80 2.35
CA ARG A 363 -5.93 19.01 2.61
C ARG A 363 -5.01 19.27 1.41
N LYS A 364 -4.83 20.55 1.08
CA LYS A 364 -3.96 20.98 -0.02
C LYS A 364 -4.36 20.43 -1.40
N GLU A 365 -5.67 20.27 -1.63
CA GLU A 365 -6.21 19.80 -2.92
C GLU A 365 -5.83 20.70 -4.11
N GLU A 366 -5.47 21.97 -3.87
CA GLU A 366 -4.96 22.88 -4.89
C GLU A 366 -3.64 22.45 -5.53
N LEU A 367 -2.91 21.52 -4.90
CA LEU A 367 -1.69 20.93 -5.46
C LEU A 367 -1.98 19.74 -6.38
N LEU A 368 -3.20 19.19 -6.33
CA LEU A 368 -3.59 17.96 -7.05
C LEU A 368 -4.59 18.22 -8.17
N ILE A 369 -5.36 19.31 -8.07
CA ILE A 369 -6.43 19.65 -9.01
C ILE A 369 -6.08 20.96 -9.73
N PRO A 370 -6.17 21.00 -11.07
CA PRO A 370 -6.03 22.25 -11.82
C PRO A 370 -6.99 23.33 -11.33
N LYS A 371 -6.54 24.59 -11.32
CA LYS A 371 -7.28 25.73 -10.75
C LYS A 371 -8.71 25.87 -11.27
N ASP A 372 -8.92 25.69 -12.58
CA ASP A 372 -10.23 25.83 -13.21
C ASP A 372 -11.20 24.73 -12.78
N ASP A 373 -10.71 23.49 -12.67
CA ASP A 373 -11.50 22.35 -12.19
C ASP A 373 -11.81 22.48 -10.71
N LEU A 374 -10.86 22.97 -9.91
CA LEU A 374 -11.06 23.22 -8.50
C LEU A 374 -12.15 24.27 -8.25
N ALA A 375 -12.17 25.36 -9.02
CA ALA A 375 -13.22 26.36 -8.94
C ALA A 375 -14.61 25.78 -9.23
N ARG A 376 -14.73 24.90 -10.23
CA ARG A 376 -15.98 24.20 -10.55
C ARG A 376 -16.40 23.21 -9.45
N ILE A 377 -15.46 22.46 -8.89
CA ILE A 377 -15.71 21.56 -7.75
C ILE A 377 -16.20 22.34 -6.52
N TRP A 378 -15.67 23.54 -6.29
CA TRP A 378 -16.16 24.42 -5.23
C TRP A 378 -17.60 24.87 -5.46
N VAL A 379 -17.95 25.24 -6.69
CA VAL A 379 -19.35 25.54 -7.05
C VAL A 379 -20.23 24.31 -6.83
N LEU A 380 -19.78 23.13 -7.26
CA LEU A 380 -20.49 21.87 -7.05
C LEU A 380 -20.77 21.65 -5.55
N ARG A 381 -19.75 21.77 -4.70
CA ARG A 381 -19.90 21.63 -3.24
C ARG A 381 -20.91 22.63 -2.67
N LYS A 382 -20.90 23.89 -3.12
CA LYS A 382 -21.87 24.91 -2.69
C LYS A 382 -23.30 24.56 -3.10
N VAL A 383 -23.51 24.00 -4.29
CA VAL A 383 -24.83 23.57 -4.79
C VAL A 383 -25.36 22.36 -4.01
N LEU A 384 -24.47 21.43 -3.64
CA LEU A 384 -24.85 20.21 -2.92
C LEU A 384 -25.05 20.42 -1.41
N ASN A 385 -24.42 21.43 -0.82
CA ASN A 385 -24.44 21.67 0.63
C ASN A 385 -25.85 21.85 1.25
N PRO A 386 -26.82 22.54 0.61
CA PRO A 386 -28.15 22.70 1.18
C PRO A 386 -29.01 21.42 1.19
N LEU A 387 -28.62 20.40 0.42
CA LEU A 387 -29.36 19.13 0.30
C LEU A 387 -29.03 18.19 1.47
N SER A 388 -29.94 17.27 1.76
CA SER A 388 -29.59 16.16 2.66
C SER A 388 -28.51 15.26 2.04
N PRO A 389 -27.72 14.51 2.84
CA PRO A 389 -26.65 13.65 2.30
C PRO A 389 -27.11 12.69 1.20
N VAL A 390 -28.31 12.13 1.34
CA VAL A 390 -28.90 11.20 0.36
C VAL A 390 -29.25 11.93 -0.94
N GLU A 391 -29.99 13.04 -0.86
CA GLU A 391 -30.37 13.83 -2.04
C GLU A 391 -29.13 14.38 -2.78
N ALA A 392 -28.12 14.82 -2.02
CA ALA A 392 -26.87 15.32 -2.59
C ALA A 392 -26.14 14.24 -3.39
N MET A 393 -26.03 13.03 -2.85
CA MET A 393 -25.37 11.91 -3.52
C MET A 393 -26.17 11.42 -4.73
N GLU A 394 -27.49 11.29 -4.60
CA GLU A 394 -28.36 10.89 -5.72
C GLU A 394 -28.28 11.88 -6.88
N LEU A 395 -28.33 13.19 -6.58
CA LEU A 395 -28.18 14.23 -7.59
C LEU A 395 -26.81 14.16 -8.27
N LEU A 396 -25.73 13.98 -7.49
CA LEU A 396 -24.38 13.88 -8.03
C LEU A 396 -24.25 12.66 -8.96
N ILE A 397 -24.72 11.50 -8.52
CA ILE A 397 -24.75 10.26 -9.30
C ILE A 397 -25.52 10.44 -10.61
N GLU A 398 -26.72 11.04 -10.55
CA GLU A 398 -27.57 11.28 -11.73
C GLU A 398 -26.85 12.18 -12.75
N ARG A 399 -26.15 13.21 -12.27
CA ARG A 399 -25.40 14.15 -13.13
C ARG A 399 -24.15 13.50 -13.71
N LEU A 400 -23.39 12.74 -12.91
CA LEU A 400 -22.21 12.02 -13.37
C LEU A 400 -22.57 10.94 -14.40
N ALA A 401 -23.70 10.26 -14.23
CA ALA A 401 -24.19 9.26 -15.17
C ALA A 401 -24.49 9.85 -16.56
N LYS A 402 -24.79 11.15 -16.66
CA LYS A 402 -25.04 11.88 -17.93
C LYS A 402 -23.76 12.32 -18.65
N ALA A 403 -22.59 12.12 -18.06
CA ALA A 403 -21.28 12.43 -18.66
C ALA A 403 -20.41 11.16 -18.76
N GLN A 404 -19.58 11.08 -19.80
CA GLN A 404 -18.63 9.98 -19.98
C GLN A 404 -17.47 10.07 -18.98
N THR A 405 -17.01 11.29 -18.70
CA THR A 405 -15.89 11.55 -17.81
C THR A 405 -16.17 12.71 -16.85
N ASN A 406 -15.37 12.81 -15.79
CA ASN A 406 -15.34 13.92 -14.85
C ASN A 406 -14.94 15.23 -15.55
N GLY A 407 -14.01 15.16 -16.50
CA GLY A 407 -13.64 16.33 -17.32
C GLY A 407 -14.81 16.87 -18.12
N GLU A 408 -15.59 15.99 -18.78
CA GLU A 408 -16.80 16.38 -19.50
C GLU A 408 -17.87 16.94 -18.56
N PHE A 409 -18.06 16.30 -17.40
CA PHE A 409 -18.99 16.76 -16.37
C PHE A 409 -18.64 18.18 -15.88
N LEU A 410 -17.38 18.42 -15.52
CA LEU A 410 -16.90 19.73 -15.07
C LEU A 410 -16.99 20.77 -16.18
N ALA A 411 -16.68 20.42 -17.44
CA ALA A 411 -16.79 21.33 -18.57
C ALA A 411 -18.24 21.78 -18.84
N LYS A 412 -19.23 20.92 -18.55
CA LYS A 412 -20.66 21.23 -18.65
C LYS A 412 -21.18 22.13 -17.53
N MET A 413 -20.45 22.23 -16.41
CA MET A 413 -20.73 23.22 -15.38
C MET A 413 -20.22 24.57 -15.90
N SER A 414 -21.13 25.40 -16.41
CA SER A 414 -20.85 26.70 -17.01
C SER A 414 -19.77 27.47 -16.26
N GLN A 415 -18.86 28.12 -16.99
CA GLN A 415 -17.99 29.16 -16.43
C GLN A 415 -18.89 30.22 -15.80
N LEU A 416 -18.98 30.23 -14.47
CA LEU A 416 -19.66 31.27 -13.70
C LEU A 416 -18.74 32.47 -13.51
#